data_AF-A0A1E7RMR2-F1
#
_entry.id   AF-A0A1E7RMR2-F1
#
_cell.length_a   1.000
_cell.length_b   1.000
_cell.length_c   1.000
_cell.angle_alpha   90.00
_cell.angle_beta   90.00
_cell.angle_gamma   90.00
#
_symmetry.space_group_name_H-M   'P 1'
#
loop_
_entity.id
_entity.type
_entity.pdbx_description
1 polymer ?
#
loop_
_entity_poly.entity_id
_entity_poly.type
_entity_poly.pdbx_seq_one_letter_code
_entity_poly.pdbx_strand_id
1 'polypeptide(L)'
;MTVTCLVPVRFAFMGIDNTGDSASVATRYGLGLSPDAEKIGGAVISFKDPSSDGSPVHYTRSEDGGQQWEPSGNEGSTWLGKVSINGFSTAPGVVTGPDPIASLQVDLEVRTYVQPTNALTIDDNVPIHGSATVDLIYL
;
A
#
# COMPACT_ATOMS: atom_id res chain seq x y z
N MET A 1 10.54 4.69 -5.21
CA MET A 1 10.40 5.53 -4.00
C MET A 1 11.58 5.25 -3.09
N THR A 2 12.14 6.29 -2.47
CA THR A 2 13.30 6.15 -1.58
C THR A 2 13.05 6.89 -0.27
N VAL A 3 13.39 6.26 0.84
CA VAL A 3 13.46 6.88 2.17
C VAL A 3 14.91 6.86 2.61
N THR A 4 15.41 8.00 3.10
CA THR A 4 16.75 8.13 3.66
C THR A 4 16.66 8.87 4.98
N CYS A 5 17.28 8.30 6.01
CA CYS A 5 17.34 8.84 7.36
C CYS A 5 18.81 9.05 7.76
N LEU A 6 19.06 10.04 8.64
CA LEU A 6 20.43 10.32 9.12
C LEU A 6 21.01 9.19 10.00
N VAL A 7 20.12 8.47 10.68
CA VAL A 7 20.43 7.30 11.52
C VAL A 7 19.37 6.22 11.27
N PRO A 8 19.66 4.94 11.57
CA PRO A 8 18.65 3.89 11.51
C PRO A 8 17.46 4.20 12.42
N VAL A 9 16.25 4.20 11.87
CA VAL A 9 15.00 4.47 12.60
C VAL A 9 13.93 3.46 12.23
N ARG A 10 13.04 3.14 13.17
CA ARG A 10 11.88 2.28 12.91
C ARG A 10 10.77 3.13 12.31
N PHE A 11 10.26 2.71 11.16
CA PHE A 11 9.13 3.33 10.51
C PHE A 11 8.27 2.30 9.79
N ALA A 12 7.03 2.68 9.52
CA ALA A 12 6.08 1.94 8.73
C ALA A 12 5.34 2.86 7.77
N PHE A 13 4.56 2.27 6.87
CA PHE A 13 3.73 2.92 5.88
C PHE A 13 2.27 2.59 6.11
N MET A 14 1.43 3.61 6.00
CA MET A 14 -0.02 3.48 6.03
C MET A 14 -0.59 4.05 4.73
N GLY A 15 -1.50 3.32 4.12
CA GLY A 15 -2.22 3.80 2.95
C GLY A 15 -3.54 4.45 3.36
N ILE A 16 -3.80 5.65 2.85
CA ILE A 16 -5.07 6.35 3.03
C ILE A 16 -5.75 6.48 1.67
N ASP A 17 -7.01 6.03 1.60
CA ASP A 17 -7.86 6.23 0.43
C ASP A 17 -8.64 7.54 0.58
N ASN A 18 -8.36 8.52 -0.29
CA ASN A 18 -8.95 9.84 -0.24
C ASN A 18 -10.25 9.95 -1.05
N THR A 19 -10.76 8.83 -1.58
CA THR A 19 -11.95 8.80 -2.45
C THR A 19 -13.24 8.43 -1.72
N GLY A 20 -13.18 8.20 -0.40
CA GLY A 20 -14.33 7.75 0.39
C GLY A 20 -14.72 6.31 0.04
N ASP A 21 -16.02 6.01 0.02
CA ASP A 21 -16.52 4.67 -0.33
C ASP A 21 -16.72 4.50 -1.85
N SER A 22 -15.64 4.70 -2.63
CA SER A 22 -15.70 4.57 -4.08
C SER A 22 -15.04 3.28 -4.61
N ALA A 23 -14.38 2.52 -3.75
CA ALA A 23 -13.70 1.29 -4.13
C ALA A 23 -14.69 0.14 -4.31
N SER A 24 -14.70 -0.47 -5.49
CA SER A 24 -15.56 -1.64 -5.76
C SER A 24 -15.15 -2.90 -5.00
N VAL A 25 -13.93 -2.94 -4.44
CA VAL A 25 -13.46 -3.96 -3.50
C VAL A 25 -12.93 -3.26 -2.26
N ALA A 26 -13.43 -3.63 -1.08
CA ALA A 26 -13.19 -2.92 0.18
C ALA A 26 -11.70 -2.74 0.54
N THR A 27 -10.82 -3.63 0.08
CA THR A 27 -9.37 -3.59 0.36
C THR A 27 -8.55 -2.77 -0.65
N ARG A 28 -9.16 -2.24 -1.72
CA ARG A 28 -8.49 -1.46 -2.77
C ARG A 28 -8.74 0.04 -2.63
N TYR A 29 -7.87 0.86 -3.18
CA TYR A 29 -8.04 2.32 -3.23
C TYR A 29 -9.09 2.66 -4.29
N GLY A 30 -10.05 3.53 -4.00
CA GLY A 30 -11.13 3.84 -4.94
C GLY A 30 -10.66 4.57 -6.19
N LEU A 31 -11.44 4.42 -7.27
CA LEU A 31 -11.22 5.07 -8.57
C LEU A 31 -12.28 6.13 -8.90
N GLY A 32 -13.06 6.55 -7.90
CA GLY A 32 -14.23 7.41 -8.05
C GLY A 32 -15.53 6.66 -8.31
N LEU A 33 -16.60 7.44 -8.52
CA LEU A 33 -17.93 6.97 -8.90
C LEU A 33 -18.29 7.47 -10.31
N SER A 34 -19.11 6.70 -11.03
CA SER A 34 -19.73 7.17 -12.28
C SER A 34 -20.76 8.28 -11.99
N PRO A 35 -21.25 9.00 -13.02
CA PRO A 35 -22.36 9.95 -12.86
C PRO A 35 -23.61 9.35 -12.19
N ASP A 36 -23.83 8.04 -12.38
CA ASP A 36 -24.93 7.28 -11.78
C ASP A 36 -24.59 6.67 -10.42
N ALA A 37 -23.52 7.17 -9.78
CA ALA A 37 -23.02 6.74 -8.47
C ALA A 37 -22.54 5.27 -8.39
N GLU A 38 -22.12 4.69 -9.51
CA GLU A 38 -21.59 3.32 -9.55
C GLU A 38 -20.08 3.33 -9.26
N LYS A 39 -19.59 2.33 -8.52
CA LYS A 39 -18.16 2.22 -8.18
C LYS A 39 -17.35 1.81 -9.40
N ILE A 40 -16.61 2.75 -9.98
CA ILE A 40 -15.84 2.55 -11.22
C ILE A 40 -14.85 1.39 -11.09
N GLY A 41 -14.23 1.22 -9.92
CA GLY A 41 -13.15 0.26 -9.77
C GLY A 41 -12.37 0.41 -8.48
N GLY A 42 -11.14 -0.10 -8.50
CA GLY A 42 -10.18 0.13 -7.44
C GLY A 42 -8.74 -0.04 -7.92
N ALA A 43 -7.79 0.61 -7.26
CA ALA A 43 -6.37 0.44 -7.45
C ALA A 43 -5.75 -0.40 -6.33
N VAL A 44 -4.69 -1.13 -6.67
CA VAL A 44 -3.78 -1.77 -5.72
C VAL A 44 -2.46 -1.02 -5.78
N ILE A 45 -1.99 -0.55 -4.62
CA ILE A 45 -0.65 0.02 -4.47
C ILE A 45 0.24 -1.08 -3.90
N SER A 46 1.37 -1.33 -4.55
CA SER A 46 2.34 -2.34 -4.13
C SER A 46 3.74 -1.74 -3.99
N PHE A 47 4.49 -2.25 -3.01
CA PHE A 47 5.93 -2.09 -2.97
C PHE A 47 6.57 -3.32 -3.64
N LYS A 48 7.43 -3.07 -4.62
CA LYS A 48 8.16 -4.06 -5.40
C LYS A 48 9.64 -3.96 -5.09
N ASP A 49 10.29 -5.12 -5.08
CA ASP A 49 11.73 -5.28 -4.91
C ASP A 49 12.34 -4.40 -3.79
N PRO A 50 11.76 -4.43 -2.56
CA PRO A 50 12.24 -3.63 -1.46
C PRO A 50 13.67 -4.01 -1.05
N SER A 51 14.52 -3.00 -0.87
CA SER A 51 15.90 -3.17 -0.42
C SER A 51 16.36 -2.07 0.54
N SER A 52 17.31 -2.41 1.40
CA SER A 52 18.03 -1.51 2.30
C SER A 52 19.53 -1.75 2.09
N ASP A 53 20.29 -0.70 1.80
CA ASP A 53 21.73 -0.75 1.56
C ASP A 53 22.13 -1.85 0.53
N GLY A 54 21.30 -2.03 -0.50
CA GLY A 54 21.50 -3.00 -1.58
C GLY A 54 21.15 -4.45 -1.24
N SER A 55 20.67 -4.74 -0.04
CA SER A 55 20.19 -6.07 0.36
C SER A 55 18.65 -6.10 0.37
N PRO A 56 18.01 -7.19 -0.09
CA PRO A 56 16.56 -7.36 0.01
C PRO A 56 16.08 -7.25 1.45
N VAL A 57 14.88 -6.71 1.64
CA VAL A 57 14.20 -6.68 2.95
C VAL A 57 12.83 -7.34 2.85
N HIS A 58 12.34 -7.81 3.98
CA HIS A 58 11.14 -8.64 4.10
C HIS A 58 9.99 -7.81 4.65
N TYR A 59 8.87 -7.82 3.94
CA TYR A 59 7.64 -7.16 4.36
C TYR A 59 7.07 -7.74 5.66
N THR A 60 6.57 -6.88 6.52
CA THR A 60 5.74 -7.23 7.67
C THR A 60 4.59 -6.23 7.80
N ARG A 61 3.45 -6.66 8.35
CA ARG A 61 2.28 -5.81 8.57
C ARG A 61 1.68 -6.00 9.94
N SER A 62 1.02 -4.95 10.41
CA SER A 62 0.24 -4.92 11.63
C SER A 62 -1.14 -4.32 11.35
N GLU A 63 -2.18 -5.00 11.82
CA GLU A 63 -3.58 -4.57 11.70
C GLU A 63 -4.08 -3.89 13.01
N ASP A 64 -3.25 -3.84 14.06
CA ASP A 64 -3.58 -3.34 15.40
C ASP A 64 -2.72 -2.14 15.84
N GLY A 65 -2.16 -1.41 14.88
CA GLY A 65 -1.39 -0.19 15.12
C GLY A 65 0.03 -0.45 15.62
N GLY A 66 0.58 -1.63 15.38
CA GLY A 66 1.95 -2.01 15.69
C GLY A 66 2.12 -2.82 16.98
N GLN A 67 1.03 -3.27 17.60
CA GLN A 67 1.09 -4.10 18.81
C GLN A 67 1.48 -5.54 18.49
N GLN A 68 0.97 -6.09 17.38
CA GLN A 68 1.35 -7.39 16.83
C GLN A 68 1.71 -7.25 15.36
N TRP A 69 2.70 -8.02 14.94
CA TRP A 69 3.20 -8.03 13.57
C TRP A 69 3.18 -9.45 13.01
N GLU A 70 2.76 -9.57 11.77
CA GLU A 70 2.92 -10.82 11.03
C GLU A 70 4.41 -11.15 10.85
N PRO A 71 4.80 -12.43 10.84
CA PRO A 71 6.16 -12.82 10.54
C PRO A 71 6.63 -12.20 9.23
N SER A 72 7.76 -11.51 9.26
CA SER A 72 8.31 -10.87 8.06
C SER A 72 8.56 -11.90 6.95
N GLY A 73 8.21 -11.56 5.72
CA GLY A 73 8.36 -12.43 4.55
C GLY A 73 8.20 -11.63 3.27
N ASN A 74 8.15 -12.32 2.12
CA ASN A 74 7.93 -11.69 0.80
C ASN A 74 8.87 -10.51 0.48
N GLU A 75 10.01 -10.81 -0.14
CA GLU A 75 11.03 -9.82 -0.51
C GLU A 75 10.85 -9.21 -1.92
N GLY A 76 9.95 -9.73 -2.75
CA GLY A 76 9.78 -9.26 -4.14
C GLY A 76 8.56 -8.37 -4.38
N SER A 77 7.48 -8.57 -3.63
CA SER A 77 6.25 -7.77 -3.80
C SER A 77 5.35 -7.88 -2.60
N THR A 78 4.77 -6.75 -2.23
CA THR A 78 3.75 -6.68 -1.17
C THR A 78 2.77 -5.55 -1.43
N TRP A 79 1.55 -5.68 -0.92
CA TRP A 79 0.48 -4.70 -1.13
C TRP A 79 0.36 -3.78 0.08
N LEU A 80 0.31 -2.48 -0.17
CA LEU A 80 -0.03 -1.51 0.86
C LEU A 80 -1.53 -1.58 1.12
N GLY A 81 -1.94 -2.33 2.13
CA GLY A 81 -3.34 -2.46 2.54
C GLY A 81 -3.89 -1.18 3.17
N LYS A 82 -5.20 -0.95 3.03
CA LYS A 82 -5.90 0.24 3.58
C LYS A 82 -6.16 0.21 5.09
N VAL A 83 -5.94 -0.93 5.74
CA VAL A 83 -6.33 -1.18 7.14
C VAL A 83 -5.16 -1.77 7.95
N SER A 84 -3.94 -1.52 7.49
CA SER A 84 -2.73 -1.99 8.15
C SER A 84 -1.63 -0.95 8.04
N ILE A 85 -0.73 -0.97 9.02
CA ILE A 85 0.57 -0.34 8.90
C ILE A 85 1.58 -1.41 8.48
N ASN A 86 2.54 -1.01 7.66
CA ASN A 86 3.35 -1.96 6.91
C ASN A 86 4.80 -1.52 6.92
N GLY A 87 5.73 -2.40 7.24
CA GLY A 87 7.14 -2.05 7.25
C GLY A 87 8.00 -3.21 6.78
N PHE A 88 9.30 -3.09 7.03
CA PHE A 88 10.29 -4.00 6.49
C PHE A 88 11.27 -4.45 7.58
N SER A 89 11.67 -5.71 7.50
CA SER A 89 12.67 -6.35 8.35
C SER A 89 13.83 -6.84 7.50
N THR A 90 15.04 -6.79 8.03
CA THR A 90 16.26 -7.26 7.36
C THR A 90 16.39 -8.79 7.37
N ALA A 91 15.57 -9.47 8.16
CA ALA A 91 15.49 -10.93 8.22
C ALA A 91 14.04 -11.43 8.05
N PRO A 92 13.83 -12.66 7.53
CA PRO A 92 12.52 -13.29 7.47
C PRO A 92 12.11 -13.88 8.83
N GLY A 93 10.82 -14.08 9.05
CA GLY A 93 10.25 -14.68 10.25
C GLY A 93 10.23 -13.77 11.48
N VAL A 94 10.60 -12.49 11.34
CA VAL A 94 10.62 -11.51 12.44
C VAL A 94 9.18 -11.11 12.78
N VAL A 95 8.81 -11.24 14.06
CA VAL A 95 7.47 -10.93 14.59
C VAL A 95 7.45 -9.71 15.50
N THR A 96 8.59 -9.06 15.69
CA THR A 96 8.74 -7.85 16.51
C THR A 96 8.51 -6.55 15.72
N GLY A 97 8.05 -6.68 14.48
CA GLY A 97 7.83 -5.57 13.56
C GLY A 97 9.08 -5.13 12.77
N PRO A 98 9.05 -3.94 12.17
CA PRO A 98 10.10 -3.44 11.30
C PRO A 98 11.43 -3.23 12.03
N ASP A 99 12.51 -3.49 11.32
CA ASP A 99 13.86 -3.17 11.81
C ASP A 99 14.13 -1.66 11.67
N PRO A 100 14.99 -1.10 12.52
CA PRO A 100 15.52 0.23 12.29
C PRO A 100 16.43 0.22 11.06
N ILE A 101 16.06 0.96 10.01
CA ILE A 101 16.85 1.09 8.77
C ILE A 101 17.10 2.56 8.45
N ALA A 102 18.26 2.86 7.86
CA ALA A 102 18.63 4.22 7.47
C ALA A 102 18.31 4.52 5.99
N SER A 103 18.16 3.48 5.17
CA SER A 103 17.81 3.61 3.77
C SER A 103 16.75 2.56 3.41
N LEU A 104 15.78 2.95 2.58
CA LEU A 104 14.84 2.03 1.97
C LEU A 104 14.64 2.44 0.52
N GLN A 105 14.74 1.50 -0.40
CA GLN A 105 14.40 1.66 -1.80
C GLN A 105 13.31 0.64 -2.15
N VAL A 106 12.24 1.12 -2.78
CA VAL A 106 11.15 0.27 -3.28
C VAL A 106 10.67 0.79 -4.61
N ASP A 107 10.20 -0.08 -5.48
CA ASP A 107 9.42 0.32 -6.65
C ASP A 107 7.94 0.42 -6.27
N LEU A 108 7.36 1.60 -6.45
CA LEU A 108 5.95 1.85 -6.15
C LEU A 108 5.13 1.52 -7.40
N GLU A 109 4.38 0.43 -7.35
CA GLU A 109 3.50 0.00 -8.44
C GLU A 109 2.04 0.34 -8.11
N VAL A 110 1.36 1.02 -9.02
CA VAL A 110 -0.09 1.26 -8.95
C VAL A 110 -0.78 0.52 -10.08
N ARG A 111 -1.62 -0.46 -9.75
CA ARG A 111 -2.44 -1.20 -10.73
C ARG A 111 -3.91 -0.86 -10.56
N THR A 112 -4.53 -0.31 -11.59
CA THR A 112 -5.95 0.01 -11.63
C THR A 112 -6.77 -1.15 -12.17
N TYR A 113 -7.90 -1.43 -11.54
CA TYR A 113 -8.86 -2.44 -11.96
C TYR A 113 -10.22 -1.76 -12.10
N VAL A 114 -10.69 -1.62 -13.34
CA VAL A 114 -12.00 -1.05 -13.67
C VAL A 114 -13.04 -2.18 -13.72
N GLN A 115 -14.25 -1.92 -13.24
CA GLN A 115 -15.36 -2.85 -13.31
C GLN A 115 -15.75 -3.14 -14.78
N PRO A 116 -16.29 -4.33 -15.08
CA PRO A 116 -16.79 -4.64 -16.41
C PRO A 116 -17.95 -3.70 -16.79
N THR A 117 -18.15 -3.51 -18.09
CA THR A 117 -19.16 -2.59 -18.64
C THR A 117 -20.62 -2.99 -18.35
N ASN A 118 -20.87 -4.23 -17.88
CA ASN A 118 -22.21 -4.63 -17.44
C ASN A 118 -22.51 -4.22 -15.98
N ALA A 119 -21.53 -3.67 -15.27
CA ALA A 119 -21.66 -3.12 -13.93
C ALA A 119 -21.54 -1.58 -13.92
N LEU A 120 -21.36 -0.95 -15.08
CA LEU A 120 -21.18 0.49 -15.24
C LEU A 120 -22.03 1.00 -16.40
N THR A 121 -22.79 2.06 -16.14
CA THR A 121 -23.49 2.81 -17.17
C THR A 121 -22.49 3.78 -17.82
N ILE A 122 -22.03 3.47 -19.03
CA ILE A 122 -20.99 4.23 -19.76
C ILE A 122 -21.58 4.75 -21.07
N ASP A 123 -22.31 5.85 -20.98
CA ASP A 123 -22.95 6.51 -22.14
C ASP A 123 -22.08 7.62 -22.75
N ASP A 124 -21.04 8.05 -22.04
CA ASP A 124 -20.02 9.02 -22.48
C ASP A 124 -18.71 8.80 -21.68
N ASN A 125 -17.75 9.72 -21.79
CA ASN A 125 -16.51 9.72 -21.03
C ASN A 125 -16.78 9.82 -19.52
N VAL A 126 -16.50 8.73 -18.81
CA VAL A 126 -16.52 8.68 -17.34
C VAL A 126 -15.09 8.89 -16.81
N PRO A 127 -14.80 9.99 -16.08
CA PRO A 127 -13.46 10.24 -15.57
C PRO A 127 -13.11 9.31 -14.41
N ILE A 128 -11.86 8.84 -14.39
CA ILE A 128 -11.30 8.05 -13.28
C ILE A 128 -10.66 9.01 -12.28
N HIS A 129 -11.21 9.05 -11.06
CA HIS A 129 -10.78 9.94 -9.98
C HIS A 129 -10.25 9.12 -8.79
N GLY A 130 -9.07 8.52 -8.96
CA GLY A 130 -8.35 7.88 -7.85
C GLY A 130 -7.51 8.91 -7.07
N SER A 131 -7.48 8.77 -5.74
CA SER A 131 -6.61 9.57 -4.88
C SER A 131 -6.24 8.75 -3.64
N ALA A 132 -4.93 8.63 -3.38
CA ALA A 132 -4.42 7.90 -2.23
C ALA A 132 -3.18 8.59 -1.68
N THR A 133 -2.99 8.48 -0.36
CA THR A 133 -1.79 8.96 0.35
C THR A 133 -1.02 7.76 0.88
N VAL A 134 0.31 7.80 0.74
CA VAL A 134 1.23 6.86 1.39
C VAL A 134 1.90 7.62 2.52
N ASP A 135 1.44 7.41 3.74
CA ASP A 135 1.97 8.06 4.93
C ASP A 135 3.11 7.24 5.52
N LEU A 136 4.21 7.91 5.86
CA LEU A 136 5.29 7.34 6.66
C LEU A 136 5.05 7.69 8.13
N ILE A 137 5.06 6.67 8.99
CA ILE A 137 4.90 6.79 10.44
C ILE A 137 6.16 6.29 11.15
N TYR A 138 6.63 7.03 12.15
CA TYR A 138 7.68 6.58 13.05
C TYR A 138 7.10 5.68 14.14
N LEU A 139 7.82 4.63 14.52
CA LEU A 139 7.43 3.66 15.54
C LEU A 139 8.26 3.80 16.82
#